data_AF-A0A815S7F5-F1
#
_entry.id   AF-A0A815S7F5-F1
#
_cell.length_a   1.000
_cell.length_b   1.000
_cell.length_c   1.000
_cell.angle_alpha   90.00
_cell.angle_beta   90.00
_cell.angle_gamma   90.00
#
_symmetry.space_group_name_H-M   'P 1'
#
loop_
_entity.id
_entity.type
_entity.pdbx_description
1 polymer ?
#
loop_
_entity_poly.entity_id
_entity_poly.type
_entity_poly.pdbx_seq_one_letter_code
_entity_poly.pdbx_strand_id
1 'polypeptide(L)'
;SSLPSIPPQLCCIIKNVDLHINYDEFCEAIHNKFPEVKNIVRLKNKFQNDIKMVKLELTCPNVRDTLLNDRQIFINYISYVVAEFLAPANVLICSKCMALGHFRKQCS
;
A
#
# COMPACT_ATOMS: atom_id res chain seq x y z
N SER A 1 -13.04 9.63 12.58
CA SER A 1 -12.17 9.23 11.47
C SER A 1 -10.79 8.91 12.03
N SER A 2 -10.45 7.63 12.21
CA SER A 2 -9.13 7.22 12.69
C SER A 2 -8.12 7.35 11.56
N LEU A 3 -7.07 8.15 11.69
CA LEU A 3 -5.95 8.19 10.74
C LEU A 3 -5.41 6.76 10.50
N PRO A 4 -4.97 6.40 9.28
CA PRO A 4 -4.25 5.14 9.09
C PRO A 4 -3.07 5.10 10.07
N SER A 5 -3.00 4.04 10.88
CA SER A 5 -1.95 3.90 11.91
C SER A 5 -0.56 3.69 11.29
N ILE A 6 -0.51 3.30 10.02
CA ILE A 6 0.72 3.02 9.28
C ILE A 6 1.03 4.20 8.37
N PRO A 7 2.24 4.77 8.46
CA PRO A 7 2.73 5.76 7.52
C PRO A 7 2.49 5.40 6.05
N PRO A 8 2.06 6.34 5.18
CA PRO A 8 1.90 6.10 3.74
C PRO A 8 3.10 5.45 3.04
N GLN A 9 4.30 5.72 3.53
CA GLN A 9 5.60 5.22 3.04
C GLN A 9 5.86 3.77 3.44
N LEU A 10 5.08 3.22 4.37
CA LEU A 10 5.12 1.83 4.80
C LEU A 10 3.91 1.06 4.28
N CYS A 11 3.07 1.65 3.44
CA CYS A 11 1.93 0.93 2.88
C CYS A 11 2.39 -0.21 1.94
N CYS A 12 1.48 -1.14 1.70
CA CYS A 12 1.69 -2.18 0.70
C CYS A 12 1.20 -1.67 -0.66
N ILE A 13 1.84 -2.13 -1.73
CA ILE A 13 1.32 -2.03 -3.09
C ILE A 13 1.04 -3.42 -3.66
N ILE A 14 -0.09 -3.53 -4.33
CA ILE A 14 -0.42 -4.64 -5.22
C ILE A 14 -0.02 -4.23 -6.63
N LYS A 15 0.82 -5.03 -7.27
CA LYS A 15 1.32 -4.80 -8.63
C LYS A 15 0.49 -5.57 -9.65
N ASN A 16 0.55 -5.12 -10.91
CA ASN A 16 -0.05 -5.76 -12.08
C ASN A 16 -1.57 -5.91 -12.00
N VAL A 17 -2.24 -5.03 -11.25
CA VAL A 17 -3.69 -5.02 -11.19
C VAL A 17 -4.22 -4.38 -12.49
N ASP A 18 -4.94 -5.13 -13.32
CA ASP A 18 -5.33 -4.66 -14.65
C ASP A 18 -6.18 -3.37 -14.59
N LEU A 19 -6.14 -2.56 -15.66
CA LEU A 19 -6.88 -1.30 -15.75
C LEU A 19 -8.37 -1.54 -16.09
N HIS A 20 -8.69 -2.70 -16.66
CA HIS A 20 -10.03 -3.04 -17.13
C HIS A 20 -10.80 -3.96 -16.18
N ILE A 21 -10.27 -4.25 -14.99
CA ILE A 21 -11.02 -5.02 -13.99
C ILE A 21 -12.21 -4.21 -13.46
N ASN A 22 -13.21 -4.91 -12.93
CA ASN A 22 -14.20 -4.29 -12.06
C ASN A 22 -13.53 -3.88 -10.74
N TYR A 23 -13.20 -2.58 -10.62
CA TYR A 23 -12.42 -2.07 -9.49
C TYR A 23 -13.20 -2.13 -8.18
N ASP A 24 -14.52 -1.93 -8.21
CA ASP A 24 -15.35 -1.97 -7.00
C ASP A 24 -15.42 -3.39 -6.43
N GLU A 25 -15.64 -4.39 -7.29
CA GLU A 25 -15.64 -5.81 -6.90
C GLU A 25 -14.27 -6.26 -6.37
N PHE A 26 -13.19 -5.76 -6.98
CA PHE A 26 -11.84 -5.99 -6.47
C PHE A 26 -11.63 -5.38 -5.08
N CYS A 27 -12.12 -4.16 -4.85
CA CYS A 27 -12.02 -3.49 -3.55
C CYS A 27 -12.84 -4.24 -2.48
N GLU A 28 -14.06 -4.66 -2.81
CA GLU A 28 -14.92 -5.43 -1.92
C GLU A 28 -14.26 -6.76 -1.53
N ALA A 29 -13.70 -7.49 -2.50
CA ALA A 29 -12.99 -8.74 -2.24
C ALA A 29 -11.76 -8.56 -1.34
N ILE A 30 -11.02 -7.46 -1.49
CA ILE A 30 -9.92 -7.12 -0.58
C ILE A 30 -10.44 -6.82 0.82
N HIS A 31 -11.47 -6.00 0.98
CA HIS A 31 -12.02 -5.66 2.30
C HIS A 31 -12.58 -6.89 3.02
N ASN A 32 -13.25 -7.79 2.30
CA ASN A 32 -13.75 -9.05 2.86
C ASN A 32 -12.62 -9.95 3.37
N LYS A 33 -11.48 -9.96 2.67
CA LYS A 33 -10.31 -10.79 3.03
C LYS A 33 -9.42 -10.15 4.09
N PHE A 34 -9.31 -8.82 4.08
CA PHE A 34 -8.45 -8.03 4.94
C PHE A 34 -9.23 -6.83 5.52
N PRO A 35 -10.06 -7.03 6.55
CA PRO A 35 -10.86 -5.97 7.16
C PRO A 35 -10.04 -4.80 7.72
N GLU A 36 -8.75 -5.01 8.00
CA GLU A 36 -7.80 -4.00 8.47
C GLU A 36 -7.33 -3.05 7.36
N VAL A 37 -7.65 -3.35 6.09
CA VAL A 37 -7.48 -2.40 5.00
C VAL A 37 -8.54 -1.32 5.15
N LYS A 38 -8.08 -0.09 5.35
CA LYS A 38 -8.95 1.07 5.51
C LYS A 38 -9.23 1.76 4.19
N ASN A 39 -8.20 1.94 3.37
CA ASN A 39 -8.31 2.56 2.06
C ASN A 39 -7.61 1.72 0.99
N ILE A 40 -8.21 1.68 -0.19
CA ILE A 40 -7.67 1.03 -1.40
C ILE A 40 -7.57 2.09 -2.49
N VAL A 41 -6.34 2.43 -2.88
CA VAL A 41 -6.08 3.57 -3.76
C VAL A 41 -5.37 3.11 -5.02
N ARG A 42 -6.02 3.25 -6.18
CA ARG A 42 -5.35 3.10 -7.48
C ARG A 42 -4.37 4.25 -7.68
N LEU A 43 -3.11 3.91 -7.89
CA LEU A 43 -2.07 4.90 -8.10
C LEU A 43 -2.20 5.50 -9.51
N LYS A 44 -1.72 6.75 -9.63
CA LYS A 44 -1.68 7.51 -10.87
C LYS A 44 -0.26 7.90 -11.22
N ASN A 45 0.04 8.02 -12.51
CA ASN A 45 1.30 8.57 -12.98
C ASN A 45 1.31 10.12 -12.94
N LYS A 46 2.42 10.73 -13.37
CA LYS A 46 2.58 12.20 -13.39
C LYS A 46 1.55 12.94 -14.25
N PHE A 47 0.89 12.25 -15.18
CA PHE A 47 -0.15 12.78 -16.06
C PHE A 47 -1.56 12.51 -15.54
N GLN A 48 -1.71 12.09 -14.27
CA GLN A 48 -2.99 11.77 -13.64
C GLN A 48 -3.73 10.55 -14.23
N ASN A 49 -3.04 9.74 -15.04
CA ASN A 49 -3.59 8.49 -15.56
C ASN A 49 -3.35 7.36 -14.57
N ASP A 50 -4.36 6.51 -14.38
CA ASP A 50 -4.27 5.31 -13.56
C ASP A 50 -3.18 4.37 -14.07
N ILE A 51 -2.49 3.72 -13.13
CA ILE A 51 -1.49 2.69 -13.43
C ILE A 51 -1.88 1.36 -12.82
N LYS A 52 -1.21 0.28 -13.26
CA LYS A 52 -1.43 -1.10 -12.79
C LYS A 52 -0.87 -1.35 -11.37
N MET A 53 -1.02 -0.39 -10.47
CA MET A 53 -0.61 -0.47 -9.07
C MET A 53 -1.71 0.05 -8.16
N VAL A 54 -2.00 -0.69 -7.10
CA VAL A 54 -2.97 -0.32 -6.07
C VAL A 54 -2.29 -0.29 -4.72
N LYS A 55 -2.43 0.81 -3.99
CA LYS A 55 -1.91 0.98 -2.64
C LYS A 55 -2.97 0.55 -1.63
N LEU A 56 -2.54 -0.22 -0.63
CA LEU A 56 -3.34 -0.59 0.54
C LEU A 56 -2.90 0.21 1.75
N GLU A 57 -3.83 0.96 2.33
CA GLU A 57 -3.62 1.64 3.61
C GLU A 57 -4.20 0.81 4.74
N LEU A 58 -3.32 0.21 5.52
CA LEU A 58 -3.64 -0.73 6.59
C LEU A 58 -3.63 -0.02 7.95
N THR A 59 -4.46 -0.49 8.87
CA THR A 59 -4.48 -0.02 10.27
C THR A 59 -3.67 -0.94 11.20
N CYS A 60 -3.37 -2.17 10.78
CA CYS A 60 -2.69 -3.18 11.58
C CYS A 60 -1.30 -3.54 10.99
N PRO A 61 -0.19 -3.28 11.71
CA PRO A 61 1.17 -3.60 11.25
C PRO A 61 1.38 -5.10 11.00
N ASN A 62 0.79 -5.98 11.81
CA ASN A 62 0.98 -7.43 11.66
C ASN A 62 0.43 -7.96 10.33
N VAL A 63 -0.71 -7.42 9.87
CA VAL A 63 -1.31 -7.78 8.58
C VAL A 63 -0.42 -7.30 7.44
N ARG A 64 0.11 -6.08 7.55
CA ARG A 64 1.09 -5.54 6.59
C ARG A 64 2.31 -6.46 6.47
N ASP A 65 2.92 -6.83 7.59
CA ASP A 65 4.14 -7.65 7.57
C ASP A 65 3.87 -9.04 7.00
N THR A 66 2.71 -9.64 7.32
CA THR A 66 2.26 -10.90 6.72
C THR A 66 2.15 -10.78 5.19
N LEU A 67 1.45 -9.75 4.70
CA LEU A 67 1.29 -9.48 3.26
C LEU A 67 2.64 -9.28 2.55
N LEU A 68 3.59 -8.60 3.18
CA LEU A 68 4.92 -8.36 2.62
C LEU A 68 5.82 -9.61 2.66
N ASN A 69 5.66 -10.47 3.67
CA ASN A 69 6.37 -11.74 3.76
C ASN A 69 5.86 -12.76 2.73
N ASP A 70 4.54 -12.86 2.57
CA ASP A 70 3.90 -13.75 1.60
C ASP A 70 4.14 -13.29 0.16
N ARG A 71 4.30 -11.98 -0.05
CA ARG A 71 4.55 -11.32 -1.36
C ARG A 71 3.48 -11.54 -2.41
N GLN A 72 2.41 -12.26 -2.09
CA GLN A 72 1.32 -12.55 -3.00
C GLN A 72 -0.03 -12.56 -2.28
N ILE A 73 -1.07 -12.14 -2.99
CA ILE A 73 -2.45 -12.30 -2.55
C ILE A 73 -3.30 -12.88 -3.67
N PHE A 74 -4.23 -13.75 -3.31
CA PHE A 74 -5.23 -14.28 -4.21
C PHE A 74 -6.56 -13.56 -4.01
N ILE A 75 -7.04 -12.87 -5.05
CA ILE A 75 -8.28 -12.06 -5.07
C ILE A 75 -8.99 -12.33 -6.40
N ASN A 76 -10.29 -12.64 -6.36
CA ASN A 76 -11.13 -12.89 -7.54
C ASN A 76 -10.48 -13.85 -8.55
N TYR A 77 -9.97 -14.98 -8.05
CA TYR A 77 -9.31 -16.03 -8.83
C TYR A 77 -7.98 -15.64 -9.49
N ILE A 78 -7.42 -14.47 -9.15
CA ILE A 78 -6.15 -13.95 -9.68
C ILE A 78 -5.13 -13.82 -8.55
N SER A 79 -3.90 -14.28 -8.78
CA SER A 79 -2.78 -14.00 -7.89
C SER A 79 -2.11 -12.68 -8.26
N TYR A 80 -1.95 -11.81 -7.27
CA TYR A 80 -1.27 -10.53 -7.43
C TYR A 80 -0.01 -10.47 -6.58
N VAL A 81 1.01 -9.78 -7.09
CA VAL A 81 2.25 -9.55 -6.35
C VAL A 81 2.06 -8.38 -5.40
N VAL A 82 2.45 -8.59 -4.14
CA VAL A 82 2.50 -7.55 -3.11
C VAL A 82 3.95 -7.14 -2.87
N ALA A 83 4.17 -5.84 -2.72
CA ALA A 83 5.46 -5.28 -2.38
C ALA A 83 5.31 -4.07 -1.45
N GLU A 84 6.41 -3.66 -0.83
CA GLU A 84 6.45 -2.43 -0.06
C GLU A 84 6.34 -1.20 -0.99
N PHE A 85 5.58 -0.20 -0.56
CA PHE A 85 5.53 1.08 -1.23
C PHE A 85 6.82 1.86 -0.99
N LEU A 86 7.71 1.89 -1.98
CA LEU A 86 8.92 2.69 -1.91
C LEU A 86 8.60 4.16 -2.22
N ALA A 87 8.33 4.95 -1.18
CA ALA A 87 8.24 6.40 -1.31
C ALA A 87 9.62 7.01 -1.70
N PRO A 88 9.67 8.20 -2.32
CA PRO A 88 10.92 8.84 -2.72
C PRO A 88 11.93 8.97 -1.57
N ALA A 89 13.22 8.81 -1.90
CA ALA A 89 14.35 8.46 -1.03
C ALA A 89 14.76 9.39 0.14
N ASN A 90 13.86 10.24 0.68
CA ASN A 90 14.22 11.26 1.69
C ASN A 90 13.39 11.20 2.98
N VAL A 91 12.99 10.01 3.41
CA VAL A 91 12.14 9.81 4.61
C VAL A 91 12.86 8.92 5.63
N LEU A 92 13.00 9.41 6.86
CA LEU A 92 13.41 8.61 8.02
C LEU A 92 12.17 8.08 8.73
N ILE A 93 12.23 6.82 9.12
CA ILE A 93 11.16 6.14 9.86
C ILE A 93 11.74 5.73 11.21
N CYS A 94 11.17 6.23 12.30
CA CYS A 94 11.60 5.83 13.64
C CYS A 94 11.18 4.37 13.90
N SER A 95 12.14 3.46 14.07
CA SER A 95 11.86 2.03 14.33
C SER A 95 11.12 1.77 15.64
N LYS A 96 11.10 2.73 16.58
CA LYS A 96 10.44 2.60 17.89
C LYS A 96 8.99 3.08 17.90
N CYS A 97 8.68 4.15 17.19
CA CYS A 97 7.34 4.76 17.19
C CYS A 97 6.69 4.87 15.80
N MET A 98 7.39 4.41 14.75
CA MET A 98 6.96 4.47 13.35
C MET A 98 6.64 5.88 12.86
N ALA A 99 7.09 6.92 13.58
CA ALA A 99 6.93 8.31 13.16
C ALA A 99 7.84 8.64 11.97
N LEU A 100 7.35 9.54 11.12
CA LEU A 100 8.03 10.01 9.91
C LEU A 100 8.80 11.30 10.18
N GLY A 101 10.06 11.34 9.73
CA GLY A 101 10.86 12.55 9.63
C GLY A 101 11.33 12.79 8.20
N HIS A 102 11.40 14.04 7.76
CA HIS A 102 11.98 14.43 6.48
C HIS A 102 13.42 14.91 6.66
N PHE A 103 14.34 14.50 5.78
CA PHE A 103 15.66 15.14 5.70
C PHE A 103 15.48 16.63 5.33
N ARG A 104 15.97 17.55 6.17
CA ARG A 104 16.07 18.98 5.83
C ARG A 104 17.42 19.38 5.23
N LYS A 105 18.41 18.48 5.13
CA LYS A 105 19.74 18.79 4.60
C LYS A 105 20.36 17.60 3.90
N GLN A 106 20.96 17.85 2.73
CA GLN A 106 22.04 17.01 2.20
C GLN A 106 23.19 17.05 3.22
N CYS A 107 23.70 15.89 3.63
CA CYS A 107 25.01 15.83 4.26
C CYS A 107 26.04 16.24 3.19
N SER A 108 26.57 17.44 3.33
CA SER A 108 27.81 17.88 2.69
C SER A 108 29.00 17.37 3.49
#